data_AF-A0A7C5IRK4-F1
#
_entry.id   AF-A0A7C5IRK4-F1
#
_cell.length_a   1.000
_cell.length_b   1.000
_cell.length_c   1.000
_cell.angle_alpha   90.00
_cell.angle_beta   90.00
_cell.angle_gamma   90.00
#
_symmetry.space_group_name_H-M   'P 1'
#
loop_
_entity.id
_entity.type
_entity.pdbx_description
1 polymer ?
#
loop_
_entity_poly.entity_id
_entity_poly.type
_entity_poly.pdbx_seq_one_letter_code
_entity_poly.pdbx_strand_id
1 'polypeptide(L)'
;MNDSSGNFEATGTVQKVWKQTIDSKVKGGRARYEARIVISLTSDPEKTEDFGGDVAFLDQVKVGDAVHIVATTKTGRKIQSIQVLDGPN
;
A
#
# COMPACT_ATOMS: atom_id res chain seq x y z
N MET A 1 -2.48 -11.06 -8.10
CA MET A 1 -2.86 -11.26 -9.54
C MET A 1 -3.70 -10.07 -9.97
N ASN A 2 -3.68 -9.67 -11.25
CA ASN A 2 -4.60 -8.64 -11.77
C ASN A 2 -5.94 -9.29 -12.10
N ASP A 3 -7.03 -8.81 -11.52
CA ASP A 3 -8.36 -9.21 -11.96
C ASP A 3 -8.78 -8.41 -13.23
N SER A 4 -9.80 -8.89 -13.92
CA SER A 4 -10.39 -8.24 -15.11
C SER A 4 -10.94 -6.83 -14.83
N SER A 5 -10.98 -6.42 -13.56
CA SER A 5 -11.48 -5.14 -13.05
C SER A 5 -10.40 -4.06 -13.00
N GLY A 6 -9.12 -4.43 -13.18
CA GLY A 6 -7.98 -3.53 -13.04
C GLY A 6 -7.52 -3.37 -11.59
N ASN A 7 -7.97 -4.24 -10.70
CA ASN A 7 -7.49 -4.34 -9.34
C ASN A 7 -6.36 -5.37 -9.27
N PHE A 8 -5.42 -5.10 -8.38
CA PHE A 8 -4.31 -5.95 -8.04
C PHE A 8 -4.49 -6.36 -6.58
N GLU A 9 -4.53 -7.66 -6.35
CA GLU A 9 -4.59 -8.23 -5.02
C GLU A 9 -3.25 -8.86 -4.66
N ALA A 10 -2.80 -8.59 -3.44
CA ALA A 10 -1.63 -9.23 -2.85
C ALA A 10 -1.79 -9.46 -1.35
N THR A 11 -1.28 -10.61 -0.92
CA THR A 11 -1.09 -10.96 0.49
C THR A 11 0.40 -11.02 0.78
N GLY A 12 0.81 -10.47 1.91
CA GLY A 12 2.21 -10.43 2.28
C GLY A 12 2.45 -9.91 3.68
N THR A 13 3.72 -9.80 4.03
CA THR A 13 4.17 -9.22 5.31
C THR A 13 4.73 -7.84 5.07
N VAL A 14 4.30 -6.86 5.88
CA VAL A 14 4.78 -5.49 5.78
C VAL A 14 6.26 -5.41 6.15
N GLN A 15 7.07 -4.99 5.19
CA GLN A 15 8.52 -4.80 5.35
C GLN A 15 8.86 -3.35 5.68
N LYS A 16 8.11 -2.40 5.14
CA LYS A 16 8.36 -0.98 5.34
C LYS A 16 7.09 -0.16 5.21
N VAL A 17 6.97 0.86 6.04
CA VAL A 17 5.88 1.85 6.00
C VAL A 17 6.48 3.24 6.07
N TRP A 18 6.09 4.14 5.17
CA TRP A 18 6.51 5.54 5.24
C TRP A 18 5.48 6.49 4.63
N LYS A 19 5.56 7.75 5.03
CA LYS A 19 4.75 8.85 4.50
C LYS A 19 5.65 9.70 3.59
N GLN A 20 5.16 10.08 2.42
CA GLN A 20 5.84 11.02 1.53
C GLN A 20 4.97 12.24 1.25
N THR A 21 5.59 13.40 1.18
CA THR A 21 4.93 14.64 0.75
C THR A 21 5.20 14.82 -0.73
N ILE A 22 4.13 14.90 -1.52
CA ILE A 22 4.20 15.18 -2.95
C ILE A 22 3.80 16.64 -3.15
N ASP A 23 4.79 17.47 -3.45
CA ASP A 23 4.56 18.87 -3.74
C ASP A 23 3.73 19.03 -5.02
N SER A 24 2.80 19.99 -4.99
CA SER A 24 2.03 20.31 -6.19
C SER A 24 2.94 20.96 -7.22
N LYS A 25 2.92 20.44 -8.45
CA LYS A 25 3.56 21.08 -9.61
C LYS A 25 2.79 22.30 -10.11
N VAL A 26 1.61 22.58 -9.56
CA VAL A 26 0.75 23.70 -9.94
C VAL A 26 0.97 24.86 -8.97
N LYS A 27 1.17 26.07 -9.49
CA LYS A 27 1.35 27.29 -8.68
C LYS A 27 0.11 27.54 -7.82
N GLY A 28 0.27 27.50 -6.49
CA GLY A 28 -0.83 27.63 -5.53
C GLY A 28 -1.57 26.32 -5.22
N GLY A 29 -1.16 25.20 -5.82
CA GLY A 29 -1.68 23.88 -5.48
C GLY A 29 -1.18 23.41 -4.11
N ARG A 30 -2.03 22.66 -3.40
CA ARG A 30 -1.67 22.09 -2.09
C ARG A 30 -0.82 20.83 -2.28
N ALA A 31 0.21 20.69 -1.45
CA ALA A 31 0.94 19.42 -1.34
C ALA A 31 -0.02 18.31 -0.90
N ARG A 32 0.22 17.09 -1.41
CA ARG A 32 -0.54 15.90 -1.03
C ARG A 32 0.36 14.97 -0.23
N TYR A 33 -0.15 14.47 0.89
CA TYR A 33 0.49 13.38 1.61
C TYR A 33 0.06 12.05 1.00
N GLU A 34 1.03 11.20 0.70
CA GLU A 34 0.81 9.84 0.24
C GLU A 34 1.49 8.87 1.21
N ALA A 35 0.74 7.84 1.56
CA ALA A 35 1.25 6.69 2.27
C ALA A 35 1.89 5.70 1.31
N ARG A 36 2.99 5.08 1.72
CA ARG A 36 3.62 4.00 0.97
C ARG A 36 3.91 2.83 1.90
N ILE A 37 3.60 1.62 1.42
CA ILE A 37 3.96 0.37 2.08
C ILE A 37 4.66 -0.55 1.11
N VAL A 38 5.61 -1.31 1.62
CA VAL A 38 6.23 -2.41 0.91
C VAL A 38 5.90 -3.70 1.65
N ILE A 39 5.37 -4.67 0.93
CA ILE A 39 5.13 -6.02 1.46
C ILE A 39 5.99 -7.04 0.72
N SER A 40 6.48 -8.05 1.45
CA SER A 40 7.01 -9.28 0.85
C SER A 40 5.85 -10.23 0.57
N LEU A 41 5.73 -10.75 -0.65
CA LEU A 41 4.59 -11.58 -1.03
C LEU A 41 4.63 -12.94 -0.32
N THR A 42 3.49 -13.39 0.22
CA THR A 42 3.41 -14.73 0.83
C THR A 42 3.67 -15.84 -0.20
N SER A 43 3.28 -15.62 -1.45
CA SER A 43 3.53 -16.57 -2.55
C SER A 43 4.98 -16.62 -3.02
N ASP A 44 5.75 -15.57 -2.77
CA ASP A 44 7.15 -15.41 -3.21
C ASP A 44 7.87 -14.42 -2.27
N PRO A 45 8.44 -14.90 -1.15
CA PRO A 45 8.99 -14.04 -0.11
C PRO A 45 10.18 -13.19 -0.54
N GLU A 46 10.88 -13.57 -1.62
CA GLU A 46 11.97 -12.78 -2.20
C GLU A 46 11.46 -11.60 -3.02
N LYS A 47 10.18 -11.64 -3.44
CA LYS A 47 9.54 -10.54 -4.14
C LYS A 47 8.85 -9.60 -3.18
N THR A 48 9.16 -8.31 -3.36
CA THR A 48 8.49 -7.21 -2.68
C THR A 48 7.64 -6.40 -3.63
N GLU A 49 6.48 -5.95 -3.16
CA GLU A 49 5.59 -5.07 -3.90
C GLU A 49 5.35 -3.77 -3.13
N ASP A 50 5.36 -2.65 -3.85
CA ASP A 50 5.15 -1.29 -3.32
C ASP A 50 3.75 -0.78 -3.68
N PHE A 51 3.02 -0.31 -2.67
CA PHE A 51 1.67 0.24 -2.78
C PHE A 51 1.59 1.64 -2.21
N GLY A 52 0.94 2.54 -2.95
CA GLY A 52 0.62 3.91 -2.50
C GLY A 52 -0.80 4.00 -1.96
N GLY A 53 -1.10 4.87 -1.00
CA GLY A 53 -2.45 4.95 -0.42
C GLY A 53 -2.77 6.23 0.34
N ASP A 54 -3.97 6.26 0.90
CA ASP A 54 -4.34 7.25 1.91
C ASP A 54 -3.52 7.04 3.19
N VAL A 55 -3.17 8.12 3.88
CA VAL A 55 -2.39 8.12 5.11
C VAL A 55 -3.12 7.38 6.23
N ALA A 56 -4.46 7.43 6.25
CA ALA A 56 -5.27 6.72 7.25
C ALA A 56 -5.08 5.20 7.21
N PHE A 57 -4.72 4.62 6.06
CA PHE A 57 -4.44 3.18 5.95
C PHE A 57 -3.15 2.79 6.67
N LEU A 58 -2.14 3.68 6.75
CA LEU A 58 -0.89 3.37 7.43
C LEU A 58 -1.02 3.33 8.94
N ASP A 59 -1.91 4.14 9.50
CA ASP A 59 -2.07 4.19 10.95
C ASP A 59 -2.65 2.85 11.49
N GLN A 60 -3.12 1.97 10.60
CA GLN A 60 -3.66 0.64 10.90
C GLN A 60 -2.64 -0.50 10.71
N VAL A 61 -1.45 -0.24 10.16
CA VAL A 61 -0.47 -1.28 9.81
C VAL A 61 0.94 -0.95 10.31
N LYS A 62 1.67 -1.97 10.74
CA LYS A 62 3.04 -1.89 11.23
C LYS A 62 3.93 -2.86 10.48
N VAL A 63 5.24 -2.57 10.49
CA VAL A 63 6.24 -3.51 9.97
C VAL A 63 6.15 -4.82 10.76
N GLY A 64 6.10 -5.94 10.03
CA GLY A 64 5.88 -7.29 10.57
C GLY A 64 4.43 -7.78 10.47
N ASP A 65 3.45 -6.90 10.25
CA ASP A 65 2.06 -7.33 10.13
C ASP A 65 1.84 -8.14 8.84
N ALA A 66 1.07 -9.22 8.95
CA ALA A 66 0.54 -9.92 7.79
C ALA A 66 -0.68 -9.17 7.27
N VAL A 67 -0.70 -8.83 5.98
CA VAL A 67 -1.76 -8.01 5.38
C VAL A 67 -2.24 -8.59 4.06
N HIS A 68 -3.51 -8.33 3.76
CA HIS A 68 -4.10 -8.47 2.44
C HIS A 68 -4.43 -7.08 1.89
N ILE A 69 -3.97 -6.79 0.67
CA ILE A 69 -4.11 -5.50 0.02
C ILE A 69 -4.86 -5.68 -1.29
N VAL A 70 -5.86 -4.81 -1.50
CA VAL A 70 -6.49 -4.60 -2.81
C VAL A 70 -6.12 -3.21 -3.31
N ALA A 71 -5.48 -3.13 -4.47
CA ALA A 71 -4.99 -1.88 -5.03
C ALA A 71 -5.40 -1.70 -6.50
N THR A 72 -5.72 -0.47 -6.92
CA THR A 72 -6.05 -0.17 -8.32
C THR A 72 -4.79 0.03 -9.14
N THR A 73 -4.60 -0.77 -10.20
CA THR A 73 -3.43 -0.65 -11.09
C THR A 73 -3.44 0.62 -11.94
N LYS A 74 -4.62 1.10 -12.34
CA LYS A 74 -4.81 2.27 -13.21
C LYS A 74 -4.23 3.58 -12.65
N THR A 75 -4.04 3.67 -11.34
CA THR A 75 -3.55 4.87 -10.65
C THR A 75 -2.18 4.66 -9.99
N GLY A 76 -1.42 3.65 -10.45
CA GLY A 76 -0.10 3.34 -9.89
C GLY A 76 -0.16 2.47 -8.63
N ARG A 77 -1.10 1.51 -8.58
CA ARG A 77 -1.34 0.61 -7.45
C ARG A 77 -1.72 1.35 -6.18
N LYS A 78 -2.77 2.18 -6.28
CA LYS A 78 -3.35 2.82 -5.10
C LYS A 78 -4.17 1.85 -4.28
N ILE A 79 -3.86 1.73 -3.00
CA ILE A 79 -4.60 0.94 -2.02
C ILE A 79 -6.05 1.44 -1.99
N GLN A 80 -6.98 0.52 -2.24
CA GLN A 80 -8.40 0.72 -2.01
C GLN A 80 -8.81 0.19 -0.65
N SER A 81 -8.24 -0.95 -0.26
CA SER A 81 -8.44 -1.55 1.06
C SER A 81 -7.19 -2.28 1.51
N ILE A 82 -7.00 -2.31 2.83
CA ILE A 82 -5.99 -3.10 3.51
C ILE A 82 -6.66 -3.82 4.67
N GLN A 83 -6.35 -5.10 4.84
CA GLN A 83 -6.83 -5.92 5.94
C GLN A 83 -5.63 -6.54 6.63
N VAL A 84 -5.46 -6.28 7.92
CA VAL A 84 -4.49 -6.98 8.77
C VAL A 84 -5.05 -8.37 9.05
N LEU A 85 -4.29 -9.39 8.69
CA LEU A 85 -4.68 -10.81 8.80
C LEU A 85 -4.31 -11.39 10.15
N ASP A 86 -3.15 -11.00 10.68
CA ASP A 86 -2.71 -11.28 12.04
C ASP A 86 -2.11 -9.99 12.59
N GLY A 87 -2.86 -9.34 13.49
CA GLY A 87 -2.30 -8.26 14.31
C GLY A 87 -1.60 -8.89 15.52
N PRO A 88 -0.58 -8.24 16.11
CA PRO A 88 -0.06 -8.69 17.39
C PRO A 88 -1.21 -8.67 18.41
N ASN A 89 -1.51 -9.84 18.99
CA ASN A 89 -2.28 -9.96 20.24
C ASN A 89 -1.68 -9.07 21.33
#